data_AF-A0A2P6SLX2-F1
#
_entry.id   AF-A0A2P6SLX2-F1
#
_cell.length_a   1.000
_cell.length_b   1.000
_cell.length_c   1.000
_cell.angle_alpha   90.00
_cell.angle_beta   90.00
_cell.angle_gamma   90.00
#
_symmetry.space_group_name_H-M   'P 1'
#
loop_
_entity.id
_entity.type
_entity.pdbx_description
1 polymer ?
#
loop_
_entity_poly.entity_id
_entity_poly.type
_entity_poly.pdbx_seq_one_letter_code
_entity_poly.pdbx_strand_id
1 'polypeptide(L)'
;MAVDWSTDIPRELVLCFANRLMVSLEDFIAFGAVCKSWSSAAMEAKENYLASISTSTSTGTITSTGLRLLAYQVPLLMLPVVLTLPRGVAGGDVTIGLYSLTAKGDKVYRRKLQDAKGKKCYSSLGWLVTVVTVSKELEFNLLHPFKHAINIPLPNSLIKYHDGICKFVISSSPSWTSDYVVMFHAYNTLEYCRPGLRENYWTKLSFPEYNYIRDLTYYRGQFYVVNSFGCVSVVCVCDIDDPKTLKAVAPKINQKELLGTRRPRIKQQYLVECAGALLLVLCLYSGKKYESTTACRVFEVPFDNGKSWKDSEVKNLGNRAIFLSQSSSSFCIEVTDYSGCKANCIYFMNNKVVSSVVNIDLGIYNMGNASIDREFGKSFNHGFKGWRGYHLWIQPSF
;
A
#
# COMPACT_ATOMS: atom_id res chain seq x y z
N MET A 1 0.11 4.65 41.97
CA MET A 1 0.83 5.29 40.85
C MET A 1 0.60 4.44 39.63
N ALA A 2 0.32 5.02 38.46
CA ALA A 2 0.30 4.27 37.22
C ALA A 2 1.74 3.83 36.90
N VAL A 3 1.93 2.57 36.52
CA VAL A 3 3.25 2.03 36.13
C VAL A 3 3.74 2.79 34.90
N ASP A 4 4.93 3.37 34.97
CA ASP A 4 5.60 3.97 33.82
C ASP A 4 6.40 2.90 33.09
N TRP A 5 5.74 2.24 32.13
CA TRP A 5 6.33 1.23 31.27
C TRP A 5 7.52 1.73 30.42
N SER A 6 7.81 3.03 30.41
CA SER A 6 8.96 3.60 29.70
C SER A 6 10.24 3.64 30.53
N THR A 7 10.16 3.76 31.86
CA THR A 7 11.32 3.93 32.75
C THR A 7 11.43 2.86 33.84
N ASP A 8 10.32 2.22 34.23
CA ASP A 8 10.29 1.26 35.35
C ASP A 8 10.88 -0.12 35.01
N ILE A 9 11.14 -0.42 33.72
CA ILE A 9 11.66 -1.71 33.27
C ILE A 9 12.99 -1.51 32.52
N PRO A 10 14.09 -2.14 32.99
CA PRO A 10 15.37 -2.13 32.30
C PRO A 10 15.27 -2.59 30.84
N ARG A 11 15.95 -1.86 29.94
CA ARG A 11 15.96 -2.13 28.49
C ARG A 11 16.32 -3.57 28.14
N GLU A 12 17.30 -4.15 28.84
CA GLU A 12 17.73 -5.54 28.64
C GLU A 12 16.61 -6.56 28.89
N LEU A 13 15.76 -6.30 29.88
CA LEU A 13 14.59 -7.15 30.15
C LEU A 13 13.53 -7.00 29.06
N VAL A 14 13.30 -5.77 28.58
CA VAL A 14 12.40 -5.52 27.45
C VAL A 14 12.88 -6.25 26.19
N LEU A 15 14.18 -6.22 25.89
CA LEU A 15 14.78 -7.00 24.79
C LEU A 15 14.62 -8.51 25.00
N CYS A 16 14.81 -9.01 26.22
CA CYS A 16 14.57 -10.42 26.54
C CYS A 16 13.11 -10.82 26.27
N PHE A 17 12.16 -9.97 26.65
CA PHE A 17 10.74 -10.19 26.35
C PHE A 17 10.46 -10.15 24.86
N ALA A 18 11.00 -9.18 24.13
CA ALA A 18 10.86 -9.08 22.69
C ALA A 18 11.33 -10.37 21.99
N ASN A 19 12.52 -10.86 22.33
CA ASN A 19 13.10 -12.08 21.75
C ASN A 19 12.31 -13.36 22.07
N ARG A 20 11.58 -13.40 23.18
CA ARG A 20 10.84 -14.61 23.62
C ARG A 20 9.36 -14.59 23.26
N LEU A 21 8.71 -13.43 23.34
CA LEU A 21 7.24 -13.30 23.24
C LEU A 21 6.78 -12.92 21.84
N MET A 22 7.64 -12.33 21.01
CA MET A 22 7.24 -11.88 19.69
C MET A 22 7.25 -13.06 18.71
N VAL A 23 6.14 -13.82 18.75
CA VAL A 23 5.94 -14.98 17.90
C VAL A 23 5.09 -14.69 16.66
N SER A 24 4.55 -13.49 16.56
CA SER A 24 3.70 -13.10 15.44
C SER A 24 3.83 -11.61 15.16
N LEU A 25 3.38 -11.18 13.97
CA LEU A 25 3.31 -9.75 13.63
C LEU A 25 2.38 -9.00 14.60
N GLU A 26 1.36 -9.69 15.07
CA GLU A 26 0.42 -9.21 16.06
C GLU A 26 1.09 -8.93 17.40
N ASP A 27 1.96 -9.83 17.86
CA ASP A 27 2.76 -9.61 19.07
C ASP A 27 3.72 -8.44 18.88
N PHE A 28 4.37 -8.34 17.71
CA PHE A 28 5.22 -7.19 17.38
C PHE A 28 4.46 -5.86 17.46
N ILE A 29 3.25 -5.80 16.88
CA ILE A 29 2.40 -4.60 16.89
C ILE A 29 1.96 -4.27 18.31
N ALA A 30 1.47 -5.26 19.07
CA ALA A 30 0.98 -5.07 20.43
C ALA A 30 2.11 -4.66 21.38
N PHE A 31 3.26 -5.32 21.29
CA PHE A 31 4.46 -5.02 22.08
C PHE A 31 4.98 -3.61 21.79
N GLY A 32 5.10 -3.24 20.51
CA GLY A 32 5.55 -1.91 20.12
C GLY A 32 4.54 -0.78 20.38
N ALA A 33 3.27 -1.11 20.65
CA ALA A 33 2.24 -0.13 20.99
C ALA A 33 2.33 0.37 22.45
N VAL A 34 3.10 -0.29 23.32
CA VAL A 34 3.22 0.06 24.75
C VAL A 34 3.82 1.47 24.94
N CYS A 35 5.05 1.68 24.48
CA CYS A 35 5.72 2.99 24.51
C CYS A 35 6.91 3.04 23.53
N LYS A 36 7.61 4.18 23.45
CA LYS A 36 8.77 4.35 22.57
C LYS A 36 9.90 3.35 22.86
N SER A 37 10.19 3.09 24.14
CA SER A 37 11.24 2.14 24.56
C SER A 37 10.95 0.71 24.08
N TRP A 38 9.72 0.22 24.30
CA TRP A 38 9.30 -1.11 23.87
C TRP A 38 9.24 -1.26 22.35
N SER A 39 8.78 -0.23 21.64
CA SER A 39 8.83 -0.23 20.17
C SER A 39 10.25 -0.27 19.61
N SER A 40 11.20 0.42 20.26
CA SER A 40 12.60 0.37 19.87
C SER A 40 13.21 -1.01 20.11
N ALA A 41 12.91 -1.63 21.26
CA ALA A 41 13.38 -2.98 21.57
C ALA A 41 12.79 -4.04 20.62
N ALA A 42 11.51 -3.93 20.26
CA ALA A 42 10.87 -4.82 19.28
C ALA A 42 11.53 -4.73 17.90
N MET A 43 11.86 -3.52 17.44
CA MET A 43 12.58 -3.31 16.18
C MET A 43 13.98 -3.93 16.25
N GLU A 44 14.73 -3.65 17.31
CA GLU A 44 16.08 -4.18 17.46
C GLU A 44 16.12 -5.72 17.51
N ALA A 45 15.24 -6.34 18.29
CA ALA A 45 15.15 -7.81 18.35
C ALA A 45 14.90 -8.41 16.96
N LYS A 46 14.05 -7.76 16.16
CA LYS A 46 13.78 -8.16 14.78
C LYS A 46 15.01 -7.97 13.87
N GLU A 47 15.65 -6.80 13.89
CA GLU A 47 16.82 -6.53 13.04
C GLU A 47 17.98 -7.49 13.35
N ASN A 48 18.26 -7.71 14.64
CA ASN A 48 19.26 -8.67 15.09
C ASN A 48 18.94 -10.09 14.58
N TYR A 49 17.67 -10.47 14.61
CA TYR A 49 17.22 -11.74 14.06
C TYR A 49 17.41 -11.84 12.55
N LEU A 50 17.01 -10.81 11.78
CA LEU A 50 17.21 -10.78 10.32
C LEU A 50 18.69 -10.85 9.94
N ALA A 51 19.55 -10.13 10.67
CA ALA A 51 21.00 -10.18 10.49
C ALA A 51 21.57 -11.58 10.75
N SER A 52 21.04 -12.31 11.73
CA SER A 52 21.47 -13.69 12.04
C SER A 52 21.11 -14.69 10.94
N ILE A 53 20.00 -14.48 10.21
CA ILE A 53 19.63 -15.32 9.06
C ILE A 53 20.55 -15.03 7.87
N SER A 54 20.82 -13.75 7.59
CA SER A 54 21.67 -13.34 6.47
C SER A 54 23.13 -13.82 6.58
N THR A 55 23.58 -14.11 7.79
CA THR A 55 24.96 -14.57 8.08
C THR A 55 25.09 -16.08 8.23
N SER A 56 23.98 -16.83 8.35
CA SER A 56 24.00 -18.28 8.57
C SER A 56 23.83 -19.08 7.26
N THR A 57 24.94 -19.31 6.55
CA THR A 57 24.98 -20.20 5.37
C THR A 57 25.18 -21.68 5.69
N SER A 58 25.15 -22.13 6.95
CA SER A 58 25.16 -23.57 7.26
C SER A 58 24.63 -23.91 8.66
N THR A 59 23.67 -24.84 8.69
CA THR A 59 23.41 -25.86 9.73
C THR A 59 23.38 -25.46 11.23
N GLY A 60 23.07 -24.21 11.57
CA GLY A 60 22.74 -23.82 12.95
C GLY A 60 21.23 -23.87 13.21
N THR A 61 20.78 -24.68 14.18
CA THR A 61 19.39 -24.64 14.69
C THR A 61 19.09 -23.28 15.33
N ILE A 62 18.52 -22.36 14.55
CA ILE A 62 17.96 -21.09 15.06
C ILE A 62 16.72 -21.42 15.91
N THR A 63 16.82 -21.21 17.22
CA THR A 63 15.84 -21.66 18.23
C THR A 63 14.66 -20.71 18.46
N SER A 64 14.61 -19.52 17.85
CA SER A 64 13.48 -18.59 17.99
C SER A 64 12.47 -18.76 16.84
N THR A 65 11.60 -19.76 16.96
CA THR A 65 10.44 -19.98 16.07
C THR A 65 9.55 -18.74 15.94
N GLY A 66 9.55 -17.86 16.95
CA GLY A 66 8.75 -16.64 16.94
C GLY A 66 9.25 -15.54 16.01
N LEU A 67 10.54 -15.23 16.04
CA LEU A 67 11.12 -14.20 15.18
C LEU A 67 11.18 -14.66 13.71
N ARG A 68 11.19 -15.98 13.44
CA ARG A 68 10.96 -16.53 12.09
C ARG A 68 9.68 -15.99 11.46
N LEU A 69 8.60 -15.86 12.23
CA LEU A 69 7.32 -15.36 11.73
C LEU A 69 7.37 -13.87 11.36
N LEU A 70 8.23 -13.10 12.03
CA LEU A 70 8.49 -11.69 11.70
C LEU A 70 9.42 -11.49 10.51
N ALA A 71 10.17 -12.52 10.12
CA ALA A 71 10.91 -12.53 8.85
C ALA A 71 9.97 -12.67 7.66
N TYR A 72 8.81 -13.31 7.84
CA TYR A 72 7.76 -13.31 6.83
C TYR A 72 7.08 -11.95 6.81
N GLN A 73 7.30 -11.25 5.72
CA GLN A 73 6.69 -9.97 5.41
C GLN A 73 5.19 -10.19 5.13
N VAL A 74 4.34 -10.15 6.16
CA VAL A 74 2.88 -10.34 6.05
C VAL A 74 2.18 -9.00 5.76
N PRO A 75 1.36 -8.91 4.69
CA PRO A 75 0.64 -7.69 4.36
C PRO A 75 -0.38 -7.32 5.43
N LEU A 76 -0.51 -6.02 5.67
CA LEU A 76 -1.44 -5.48 6.66
C LEU A 76 -2.50 -4.62 5.99
N LEU A 77 -3.73 -4.71 6.52
CA LEU A 77 -4.81 -3.83 6.13
C LEU A 77 -5.03 -2.80 7.23
N MET A 78 -4.66 -1.55 6.95
CA MET A 78 -5.00 -0.43 7.80
C MET A 78 -6.43 0.03 7.49
N LEU A 79 -7.24 0.06 8.54
CA LEU A 79 -8.61 0.54 8.54
C LEU A 79 -8.66 2.07 8.65
N PRO A 80 -9.77 2.72 8.25
CA PRO A 80 -9.98 4.14 8.41
C PRO A 80 -9.60 4.63 9.81
N VAL A 81 -8.90 5.76 9.86
CA VAL A 81 -8.47 6.41 11.09
C VAL A 81 -9.70 6.76 11.93
N VAL A 82 -9.76 6.27 13.17
CA VAL A 82 -10.87 6.55 14.09
C VAL A 82 -10.40 7.55 15.15
N LEU A 83 -11.12 8.67 15.27
CA LEU A 83 -10.96 9.58 16.40
C LEU A 83 -11.68 8.98 17.61
N THR A 84 -10.92 8.57 18.62
CA THR A 84 -11.48 8.21 19.92
C THR A 84 -11.60 9.50 20.75
N LEU A 85 -12.78 10.14 20.68
CA LEU A 85 -13.15 11.20 21.62
C LEU A 85 -13.87 10.55 22.82
N PRO A 86 -13.43 10.78 24.08
CA PRO A 86 -14.34 10.69 25.21
C PRO A 86 -15.52 11.65 24.95
N ARG A 87 -16.75 11.21 25.19
CA ARG A 87 -17.94 12.08 25.03
C ARG A 87 -17.71 13.38 25.80
N GLY A 88 -17.69 14.52 25.09
CA GLY A 88 -17.68 15.86 25.69
C GLY A 88 -16.33 16.59 25.77
N VAL A 89 -15.21 16.05 25.27
CA VAL A 89 -13.91 16.73 25.36
C VAL A 89 -13.26 16.93 23.99
N ALA A 90 -12.92 18.18 23.65
CA ALA A 90 -12.06 18.50 22.52
C ALA A 90 -10.63 18.05 22.83
N GLY A 91 -10.10 17.04 22.13
CA GLY A 91 -8.73 16.54 22.36
C GLY A 91 -8.47 15.05 22.17
N GLY A 92 -9.40 14.26 21.62
CA GLY A 92 -9.30 12.80 21.55
C GLY A 92 -8.05 12.25 20.85
N ASP A 93 -7.62 11.08 21.34
CA ASP A 93 -6.53 10.30 20.76
C ASP A 93 -6.92 9.73 19.40
N VAL A 94 -5.96 9.70 18.47
CA VAL A 94 -6.14 9.08 17.15
C VAL A 94 -5.62 7.66 17.18
N THR A 95 -6.52 6.72 16.88
CA THR A 95 -6.18 5.30 16.79
C THR A 95 -6.44 4.79 15.39
N ILE A 96 -5.52 3.97 14.91
CA ILE A 96 -5.67 3.22 13.67
C ILE A 96 -6.01 1.77 14.00
N GLY A 97 -6.88 1.17 13.20
CA GLY A 97 -7.14 -0.27 13.23
C GLY A 97 -6.27 -0.96 12.20
N LEU A 98 -5.63 -2.06 12.57
CA LEU A 98 -4.87 -2.93 11.69
C LEU A 98 -5.56 -4.30 11.68
N TYR A 99 -6.20 -4.63 10.57
CA TYR A 99 -6.81 -5.95 10.38
C TYR A 99 -5.73 -6.96 9.99
N SER A 100 -5.69 -8.08 10.72
CA SER A 100 -4.75 -9.17 10.46
C SER A 100 -5.37 -10.18 9.51
N LEU A 101 -4.61 -10.56 8.48
CA LEU A 101 -4.96 -11.67 7.58
C LEU A 101 -4.56 -13.03 8.17
N THR A 102 -3.63 -13.05 9.12
CA THR A 102 -3.03 -14.26 9.71
C THR A 102 -3.76 -14.75 10.95
N ALA A 103 -4.45 -13.85 11.66
CA ALA A 103 -5.13 -14.19 12.90
C ALA A 103 -6.43 -14.96 12.65
N LYS A 104 -6.64 -16.06 13.39
CA LYS A 104 -7.94 -16.74 13.44
C LYS A 104 -8.99 -15.83 14.07
N GLY A 105 -10.12 -15.65 13.38
CA GLY A 105 -11.29 -14.92 13.85
C GLY A 105 -11.13 -13.40 13.80
N ASP A 106 -11.32 -12.81 12.62
CA ASP A 106 -11.53 -11.37 12.32
C ASP A 106 -10.92 -10.38 13.33
N LYS A 107 -9.60 -10.49 13.58
CA LYS A 107 -8.92 -9.68 14.60
C LYS A 107 -8.48 -8.33 14.05
N VAL A 108 -8.77 -7.28 14.83
CA VAL A 108 -8.31 -5.90 14.57
C VAL A 108 -7.46 -5.42 15.75
N TYR A 109 -6.22 -5.07 15.46
CA TYR A 109 -5.30 -4.47 16.42
C TYR A 109 -5.41 -2.96 16.39
N ARG A 110 -5.35 -2.30 17.55
CA ARG A 110 -5.43 -0.83 17.64
C ARG A 110 -4.09 -0.26 18.05
N ARG A 111 -3.66 0.79 17.35
CA ARG A 111 -2.43 1.53 17.65
C ARG A 111 -2.71 3.02 17.64
N LYS A 112 -2.13 3.76 18.58
CA LYS A 112 -2.15 5.23 18.53
C LYS A 112 -1.26 5.72 17.39
N LEU A 113 -1.79 6.60 16.54
CA LEU A 113 -1.04 7.26 15.48
C LEU A 113 -1.50 8.71 15.38
N GLN A 114 -0.97 9.54 16.28
CA GLN A 114 -1.35 10.95 16.38
C GLN A 114 -0.94 11.75 15.14
N ASP A 115 0.15 11.36 14.47
CA ASP A 115 0.63 12.05 13.27
C ASP A 115 -0.36 12.00 12.09
N ALA A 116 -1.30 11.05 12.10
CA ALA A 116 -2.36 10.92 11.12
C ALA A 116 -3.63 11.73 11.47
N LYS A 117 -3.66 12.43 12.62
CA LYS A 117 -4.84 13.16 13.10
C LYS A 117 -5.29 14.23 12.10
N GLY A 118 -6.49 14.07 11.58
CA GLY A 118 -7.08 15.01 10.63
C GLY A 118 -6.40 15.02 9.25
N LYS A 119 -5.50 14.07 8.97
CA LYS A 119 -4.77 13.98 7.70
C LYS A 119 -5.28 12.81 6.86
N LYS A 120 -5.23 12.96 5.54
CA LYS A 120 -5.39 11.81 4.64
C LYS A 120 -4.13 10.99 4.62
N CYS A 121 -4.26 9.68 4.47
CA CYS A 121 -3.13 8.76 4.44
C CYS A 121 -3.12 7.98 3.13
N TYR A 122 -1.92 7.73 2.63
CA TYR A 122 -1.61 6.85 1.51
C TYR A 122 -0.47 5.92 1.92
N SER A 123 -0.27 4.79 1.24
CA SER A 123 0.84 3.89 1.55
C SER A 123 1.69 3.55 0.34
N SER A 124 3.00 3.47 0.52
CA SER A 124 3.91 2.91 -0.48
C SER A 124 5.15 2.32 0.18
N LEU A 125 5.58 1.14 -0.28
CA LEU A 125 6.73 0.42 0.27
C LEU A 125 6.71 0.36 1.80
N GLY A 126 5.54 0.06 2.39
CA GLY A 126 5.28 -0.04 3.84
C GLY A 126 5.33 1.26 4.64
N TRP A 127 5.68 2.38 4.01
CA TRP A 127 5.56 3.72 4.57
C TRP A 127 4.16 4.28 4.37
N LEU A 128 3.82 5.26 5.19
CA LEU A 128 2.61 6.07 5.05
C LEU A 128 2.98 7.49 4.65
N VAL A 129 2.25 8.06 3.69
CA VAL A 129 2.28 9.50 3.37
C VAL A 129 1.03 10.12 3.97
N THR A 130 1.21 11.11 4.84
CA THR A 130 0.11 11.93 5.34
C THR A 130 0.02 13.23 4.57
N VAL A 131 -1.21 13.68 4.31
CA VAL A 131 -1.51 14.91 3.57
C VAL A 131 -2.54 15.73 4.32
N VAL A 132 -2.24 17.01 4.51
CA VAL A 132 -3.16 17.99 5.10
C VAL A 132 -3.11 19.29 4.31
N THR A 133 -4.24 20.00 4.25
CA THR A 133 -4.27 21.34 3.67
C THR A 133 -4.09 22.37 4.78
N VAL A 134 -3.04 23.18 4.68
CA VAL A 134 -2.74 24.28 5.60
C VAL A 134 -2.58 25.55 4.77
N SER A 135 -3.35 26.60 5.09
CA SER A 135 -3.22 27.91 4.42
C SER A 135 -3.26 27.88 2.87
N LYS A 136 -4.04 26.95 2.28
CA LYS A 136 -4.17 26.67 0.82
C LYS A 136 -2.99 25.93 0.17
N GLU A 137 -2.00 25.49 0.95
CA GLU A 137 -0.94 24.60 0.51
C GLU A 137 -1.19 23.19 1.03
N LEU A 138 -0.58 22.20 0.37
CA LEU A 138 -0.55 20.83 0.86
C LEU A 138 0.77 20.56 1.57
N GLU A 139 0.68 20.19 2.83
CA GLU A 139 1.80 19.67 3.60
C GLU A 139 1.78 18.14 3.53
N PHE A 140 2.96 17.56 3.30
CA PHE A 140 3.12 16.12 3.22
C PHE A 140 4.18 15.67 4.23
N ASN A 141 3.92 14.52 4.86
CA ASN A 141 4.89 13.90 5.75
C ASN A 141 4.93 12.40 5.49
N LEU A 142 6.14 11.85 5.37
CA LEU A 142 6.38 10.42 5.37
C LEU A 142 6.54 9.94 6.80
N LEU A 143 5.79 8.90 7.16
CA LEU A 143 5.88 8.26 8.47
C LEU A 143 5.93 6.75 8.33
N HIS A 144 6.68 6.12 9.22
CA HIS A 144 6.68 4.67 9.32
C HIS A 144 5.59 4.23 10.30
N PRO A 145 4.60 3.41 9.89
CA PRO A 145 3.45 3.06 10.73
C PRO A 145 3.86 2.37 12.06
N PHE A 146 5.06 1.77 12.10
CA PHE A 146 5.56 1.05 13.26
C PHE A 146 6.72 1.68 14.01
N LYS A 147 7.39 2.71 13.46
CA LYS A 147 8.55 3.35 14.10
C LYS A 147 8.11 4.72 14.63
N HIS A 148 7.96 4.86 15.95
CA HIS A 148 7.42 6.08 16.59
C HIS A 148 8.28 7.35 16.44
N ALA A 149 9.47 7.26 15.84
CA ALA A 149 10.46 8.34 15.82
C ALA A 149 10.84 8.83 14.42
N ILE A 150 10.29 8.25 13.35
CA ILE A 150 10.69 8.64 11.98
C ILE A 150 9.53 9.32 11.27
N ASN A 151 9.64 10.64 11.22
CA ASN A 151 8.78 11.52 10.43
C ASN A 151 9.69 12.34 9.52
N ILE A 152 9.51 12.18 8.21
CA ILE A 152 10.29 12.88 7.19
C ILE A 152 9.36 13.92 6.55
N PRO A 153 9.54 15.22 6.86
CA PRO A 153 8.77 16.26 6.21
C PRO A 153 9.16 16.33 4.73
N LEU A 154 8.16 16.49 3.87
CA LEU A 154 8.36 16.73 2.44
C LEU A 154 8.06 18.21 2.13
N PRO A 155 8.50 18.73 0.97
CA PRO A 155 8.12 20.06 0.52
C PRO A 155 6.61 20.28 0.51
N ASN A 156 6.19 21.55 0.62
CA ASN A 156 4.80 21.92 0.37
C ASN A 156 4.52 21.97 -1.14
N SER A 157 3.34 21.51 -1.55
CA SER A 157 2.87 21.65 -2.93
C SER A 157 1.80 22.73 -3.04
N LEU A 158 1.85 23.49 -4.14
CA LEU A 158 0.88 24.53 -4.50
C LEU A 158 -0.42 23.97 -5.10
N ILE A 159 -0.59 22.64 -5.17
CA ILE A 159 -1.88 22.04 -5.58
C ILE A 159 -2.97 22.47 -4.60
N LYS A 160 -4.02 23.08 -5.14
CA LYS A 160 -5.06 23.74 -4.33
C LYS A 160 -5.99 22.78 -3.55
N TYR A 161 -6.06 21.49 -3.91
CA TYR A 161 -7.03 20.56 -3.32
C TYR A 161 -6.48 19.13 -3.12
N HIS A 162 -6.37 18.71 -1.86
CA HIS A 162 -5.97 17.34 -1.47
C HIS A 162 -7.02 16.27 -1.83
N ASP A 163 -8.27 16.64 -2.15
CA ASP A 163 -9.31 15.71 -2.62
C ASP A 163 -8.97 15.05 -3.96
N GLY A 164 -8.14 15.71 -4.76
CA GLY A 164 -7.75 15.23 -6.08
C GLY A 164 -6.62 14.21 -6.11
N ILE A 165 -5.85 14.07 -5.02
CA ILE A 165 -4.72 13.13 -5.00
C ILE A 165 -5.25 11.70 -4.99
N CYS A 166 -4.81 10.89 -5.94
CA CYS A 166 -5.26 9.52 -6.09
C CYS A 166 -4.29 8.55 -5.41
N LYS A 167 -2.99 8.62 -5.73
CA LYS A 167 -1.98 7.64 -5.29
C LYS A 167 -0.60 8.27 -5.11
N PHE A 168 0.18 7.69 -4.19
CA PHE A 168 1.59 7.98 -3.95
C PHE A 168 2.43 6.74 -4.22
N VAL A 169 3.65 6.96 -4.72
CA VAL A 169 4.65 5.93 -4.93
C VAL A 169 6.01 6.47 -4.51
N ILE A 170 6.75 5.67 -3.76
CA ILE A 170 8.14 5.94 -3.39
C ILE A 170 9.01 4.97 -4.20
N SER A 171 10.11 5.47 -4.76
CA SER A 171 11.05 4.67 -5.57
C SER A 171 11.89 3.70 -4.74
N SER A 172 12.25 4.08 -3.52
CA SER A 172 12.98 3.23 -2.58
C SER A 172 12.56 3.54 -1.15
N SER A 173 12.63 2.55 -0.26
CA SER A 173 12.20 2.76 1.13
C SER A 173 13.15 3.71 1.84
N PRO A 174 12.63 4.77 2.49
CA PRO A 174 13.43 5.66 3.32
C PRO A 174 14.11 4.97 4.52
N SER A 175 13.77 3.71 4.80
CA SER A 175 14.48 2.89 5.78
C SER A 175 15.89 2.48 5.33
N TRP A 176 16.16 2.44 4.02
CA TRP A 176 17.40 1.89 3.46
C TRP A 176 18.30 2.94 2.80
N THR A 177 17.71 4.02 2.29
CA THR A 177 18.43 5.05 1.56
C THR A 177 17.82 6.42 1.81
N SER A 178 18.65 7.45 1.80
CA SER A 178 18.22 8.85 1.75
C SER A 178 18.01 9.36 0.32
N ASP A 179 18.50 8.63 -0.69
CA ASP A 179 18.30 8.95 -2.10
C ASP A 179 17.10 8.16 -2.63
N TYR A 180 15.95 8.81 -2.57
CA TYR A 180 14.70 8.30 -3.12
C TYR A 180 13.85 9.45 -3.65
N VAL A 181 13.06 9.14 -4.66
CA VAL A 181 12.03 10.02 -5.22
C VAL A 181 10.66 9.62 -4.70
N VAL A 182 9.86 10.61 -4.32
CA VAL A 182 8.44 10.48 -4.03
C VAL A 182 7.66 11.08 -5.20
N MET A 183 6.71 10.34 -5.74
CA MET A 183 5.84 10.82 -6.80
C MET A 183 4.38 10.55 -6.43
N PHE A 184 3.50 11.48 -6.76
CA PHE A 184 2.06 11.26 -6.66
C PHE A 184 1.35 11.71 -7.92
N HIS A 185 0.15 11.17 -8.12
CA HIS A 185 -0.75 11.68 -9.15
C HIS A 185 -2.04 12.23 -8.55
N ALA A 186 -2.48 13.36 -9.09
CA ALA A 186 -3.74 14.00 -8.78
C ALA A 186 -4.49 14.29 -10.09
N TYR A 187 -5.53 13.49 -10.37
CA TYR A 187 -6.19 13.44 -11.67
C TYR A 187 -5.21 13.27 -12.84
N ASN A 188 -4.86 14.37 -13.51
CA ASN A 188 -4.03 14.41 -14.72
C ASN A 188 -2.65 15.01 -14.44
N THR A 189 -2.38 15.38 -13.19
CA THR A 189 -1.12 15.97 -12.78
C THR A 189 -0.28 14.90 -12.10
N LEU A 190 0.99 14.83 -12.48
CA LEU A 190 2.03 14.14 -11.72
C LEU A 190 2.92 15.21 -11.10
N GLU A 191 3.27 15.04 -9.84
CA GLU A 191 4.34 15.81 -9.22
C GLU A 191 5.28 14.86 -8.50
N TYR A 192 6.56 15.21 -8.51
CA TYR A 192 7.57 14.47 -7.77
C TYR A 192 8.50 15.40 -7.02
N CYS A 193 9.11 14.89 -5.96
CA CYS A 193 10.22 15.54 -5.28
C CYS A 193 11.26 14.48 -4.90
N ARG A 194 12.49 14.92 -4.68
CA ARG A 194 13.57 14.10 -4.14
C ARG A 194 13.94 14.64 -2.75
N PRO A 195 13.44 14.05 -1.66
CA PRO A 195 13.72 14.54 -0.32
C PRO A 195 15.23 14.51 -0.02
N GLY A 196 15.72 15.52 0.68
CA GLY A 196 17.13 15.58 1.12
C GLY A 196 18.11 16.24 0.15
N LEU A 197 17.68 16.65 -1.06
CA LEU A 197 18.48 17.55 -1.91
C LEU A 197 18.20 19.04 -1.59
N ARG A 198 19.13 19.92 -1.99
CA ARG A 198 19.02 21.39 -1.80
C ARG A 198 17.78 21.99 -2.49
N GLU A 199 17.33 21.40 -3.59
CA GLU A 199 16.10 21.78 -4.31
C GLU A 199 14.89 21.05 -3.72
N ASN A 200 14.45 21.50 -2.54
CA ASN A 200 13.36 20.88 -1.79
C ASN A 200 11.99 21.43 -2.23
N TYR A 201 11.62 21.23 -3.50
CA TYR A 201 10.30 21.60 -4.04
C TYR A 201 9.70 20.50 -4.92
N TRP A 202 8.38 20.54 -5.12
CA TRP A 202 7.69 19.65 -6.05
C TRP A 202 7.89 20.10 -7.49
N THR A 203 8.35 19.18 -8.34
CA THR A 203 8.42 19.39 -9.78
C THR A 203 7.17 18.79 -10.43
N LYS A 204 6.42 19.65 -11.12
CA LYS A 204 5.22 19.25 -11.85
C LYS A 204 5.58 18.69 -13.23
N LEU A 205 5.05 17.51 -13.52
CA LEU A 205 5.05 16.91 -14.85
C LEU A 205 3.68 17.17 -15.49
N SER A 206 3.65 17.85 -16.63
CA SER A 206 2.42 18.25 -17.32
C SER A 206 2.37 17.65 -18.71
N PHE A 207 1.31 16.88 -19.00
CA PHE A 207 1.17 16.16 -20.26
C PHE A 207 -0.18 16.49 -20.91
N PRO A 208 -0.22 17.44 -21.86
CA PRO A 208 -1.46 17.90 -22.48
C PRO A 208 -2.15 16.83 -23.35
N GLU A 209 -1.41 15.81 -23.82
CA GLU A 209 -1.92 14.77 -24.72
C GLU A 209 -2.67 13.63 -24.00
N TYR A 210 -2.64 13.57 -22.67
CA TYR A 210 -3.20 12.45 -21.90
C TYR A 210 -4.25 12.92 -20.89
N ASN A 211 -5.46 12.38 -21.00
CA ASN A 211 -6.61 12.92 -20.28
C ASN A 211 -6.84 12.36 -18.88
N TYR A 212 -6.39 11.14 -18.53
CA TYR A 212 -6.62 10.57 -17.18
C TYR A 212 -5.58 9.51 -16.80
N ILE A 213 -4.84 9.76 -15.72
CA ILE A 213 -3.93 8.77 -15.12
C ILE A 213 -4.76 7.83 -14.26
N ARG A 214 -4.68 6.52 -14.53
CA ARG A 214 -5.40 5.48 -13.80
C ARG A 214 -4.61 4.93 -12.63
N ASP A 215 -3.31 4.75 -12.82
CA ASP A 215 -2.40 4.25 -11.80
C ASP A 215 -0.96 4.70 -12.04
N LEU A 216 -0.17 4.65 -10.97
CA LEU A 216 1.25 4.98 -10.90
C LEU A 216 1.97 3.86 -10.12
N THR A 217 3.14 3.43 -10.59
CA THR A 217 4.03 2.52 -9.87
C THR A 217 5.50 2.85 -10.15
N TYR A 218 6.41 2.27 -9.36
CA TYR A 218 7.86 2.31 -9.61
C TYR A 218 8.35 0.90 -9.89
N TYR A 219 9.14 0.74 -10.95
CA TYR A 219 9.63 -0.55 -11.42
C TYR A 219 11.00 -0.37 -12.06
N ARG A 220 11.97 -1.21 -11.68
CA ARG A 220 13.32 -1.26 -12.28
C ARG A 220 13.93 0.11 -12.62
N GLY A 221 13.99 1.00 -11.61
CA GLY A 221 14.66 2.30 -11.77
C GLY A 221 13.75 3.44 -12.22
N GLN A 222 12.54 3.16 -12.71
CA GLN A 222 11.70 4.16 -13.39
C GLN A 222 10.26 4.17 -12.87
N PHE A 223 9.60 5.32 -13.01
CA PHE A 223 8.17 5.46 -12.72
C PHE A 223 7.34 5.13 -13.95
N TYR A 224 6.34 4.28 -13.77
CA TYR A 224 5.41 3.88 -14.82
C TYR A 224 4.01 4.35 -14.50
N VAL A 225 3.33 4.87 -15.51
CA VAL A 225 1.92 5.26 -15.43
C VAL A 225 1.10 4.48 -16.44
N VAL A 226 -0.15 4.20 -16.09
CA VAL A 226 -1.14 3.75 -17.06
C VAL A 226 -2.20 4.83 -17.21
N ASN A 227 -2.32 5.33 -18.44
CA ASN A 227 -3.25 6.39 -18.82
C ASN A 227 -4.41 5.81 -19.63
N SER A 228 -5.57 6.47 -19.60
CA SER A 228 -6.69 6.13 -20.49
C SER A 228 -7.20 7.34 -21.26
N PHE A 229 -7.47 7.14 -22.55
CA PHE A 229 -8.24 8.05 -23.41
C PHE A 229 -9.39 7.27 -24.07
N GLY A 230 -10.62 7.52 -23.63
CA GLY A 230 -11.78 6.76 -24.08
C GLY A 230 -11.62 5.25 -23.82
N CYS A 231 -11.57 4.47 -24.90
CA CYS A 231 -11.39 3.01 -24.87
C CYS A 231 -9.93 2.57 -25.09
N VAL A 232 -8.97 3.48 -25.04
CA VAL A 232 -7.55 3.19 -25.24
C VAL A 232 -6.80 3.41 -23.93
N SER A 233 -5.98 2.44 -23.53
CA SER A 233 -5.06 2.59 -22.42
C SER A 233 -3.61 2.49 -22.89
N VAL A 234 -2.71 3.26 -22.28
CA VAL A 234 -1.28 3.32 -22.65
C VAL A 234 -0.44 3.25 -21.39
N VAL A 235 0.57 2.39 -21.40
CA VAL A 235 1.59 2.35 -20.34
C VAL A 235 2.75 3.23 -20.80
N CYS A 236 3.09 4.21 -19.98
CA CYS A 236 4.18 5.14 -20.23
C CYS A 236 5.20 5.09 -19.10
N VAL A 237 6.43 5.43 -19.44
CA VAL A 237 7.48 5.73 -18.45
C VAL A 237 7.63 7.24 -18.28
N CYS A 238 7.85 7.67 -17.04
CA CYS A 238 8.17 9.05 -16.70
C CYS A 238 9.68 9.22 -16.61
N ASP A 239 10.23 10.03 -17.49
CA ASP A 239 11.62 10.43 -17.45
C ASP A 239 11.76 11.59 -16.45
N ILE A 240 12.48 11.38 -15.35
CA ILE A 240 12.70 12.42 -14.33
C ILE A 240 13.72 13.44 -14.83
N ASP A 241 14.67 13.00 -15.65
CA ASP A 241 15.71 13.85 -16.22
C ASP A 241 15.17 14.64 -17.43
N ASP A 242 14.15 14.12 -18.11
CA ASP A 242 13.33 14.84 -19.10
C ASP A 242 11.84 14.92 -18.70
N PRO A 243 11.47 15.83 -17.76
CA PRO A 243 10.15 15.91 -17.16
C PRO A 243 9.01 16.33 -18.13
N LYS A 244 9.33 16.53 -19.41
CA LYS A 244 8.37 16.94 -20.44
C LYS A 244 7.86 15.76 -21.27
N THR A 245 8.47 14.58 -21.18
CA THR A 245 8.13 13.45 -22.04
C THR A 245 7.52 12.27 -21.27
N LEU A 246 6.36 11.80 -21.73
CA LEU A 246 5.86 10.46 -21.44
C LEU A 246 6.15 9.58 -22.66
N LYS A 247 7.00 8.59 -22.48
CA LYS A 247 7.34 7.64 -23.55
C LYS A 247 6.45 6.42 -23.39
N ALA A 248 5.64 6.11 -24.41
CA ALA A 248 4.90 4.86 -24.44
C ALA A 248 5.89 3.69 -24.53
N VAL A 249 5.72 2.67 -23.71
CA VAL A 249 6.65 1.53 -23.59
C VAL A 249 6.00 0.18 -23.92
N ALA A 250 4.74 0.22 -24.35
CA ALA A 250 3.98 -0.94 -24.74
C ALA A 250 2.94 -0.55 -25.80
N PRO A 251 2.47 -1.50 -26.62
CA PRO A 251 1.38 -1.28 -27.57
C PRO A 251 0.14 -0.68 -26.91
N LYS A 252 -0.59 0.18 -27.62
CA LYS A 252 -1.84 0.75 -27.12
C LYS A 252 -2.87 -0.36 -26.88
N ILE A 253 -3.53 -0.33 -25.73
CA ILE A 253 -4.57 -1.30 -25.38
C ILE A 253 -5.89 -0.84 -25.98
N ASN A 254 -6.33 -1.46 -27.05
CA ASN A 254 -7.70 -1.28 -27.53
C ASN A 254 -8.65 -2.15 -26.69
N GLN A 255 -9.43 -1.53 -25.80
CA GLN A 255 -10.31 -2.26 -24.89
C GLN A 255 -11.34 -3.13 -25.61
N LYS A 256 -11.85 -2.70 -26.76
CA LYS A 256 -12.82 -3.48 -27.54
C LYS A 256 -12.19 -4.72 -28.15
N GLU A 257 -10.93 -4.62 -28.54
CA GLU A 257 -10.20 -5.75 -29.11
C GLU A 257 -9.75 -6.75 -28.05
N LEU A 258 -9.36 -6.25 -26.86
CA LEU A 258 -8.89 -7.08 -25.76
C LEU A 258 -10.03 -7.74 -24.98
N LEU A 259 -11.17 -7.05 -24.82
CA LEU A 259 -12.31 -7.49 -24.00
C LEU A 259 -13.56 -7.86 -24.80
N GLY A 260 -13.59 -7.59 -26.11
CA GLY A 260 -14.77 -7.75 -26.96
C GLY A 260 -15.73 -6.56 -26.92
N THR A 261 -16.76 -6.58 -27.78
CA THR A 261 -17.70 -5.46 -27.99
C THR A 261 -18.91 -5.46 -27.04
N ARG A 262 -19.23 -6.60 -26.40
CA ARG A 262 -20.40 -6.77 -25.50
C ARG A 262 -20.01 -7.25 -24.09
N ARG A 263 -19.40 -6.36 -23.29
CA ARG A 263 -19.04 -6.51 -21.85
C ARG A 263 -18.11 -7.71 -21.54
N PRO A 264 -17.12 -7.57 -20.65
CA PRO A 264 -17.00 -6.57 -19.57
C PRO A 264 -16.28 -5.26 -19.96
N ARG A 265 -16.44 -4.21 -19.14
CA ARG A 265 -15.72 -2.94 -19.26
C ARG A 265 -14.68 -2.79 -18.16
N ILE A 266 -13.64 -1.99 -18.40
CA ILE A 266 -12.62 -1.68 -17.39
C ILE A 266 -13.22 -0.72 -16.36
N LYS A 267 -13.21 -1.15 -15.09
CA LYS A 267 -13.54 -0.31 -13.94
C LYS A 267 -12.33 0.47 -13.48
N GLN A 268 -11.22 -0.25 -13.29
CA GLN A 268 -9.97 0.31 -12.81
C GLN A 268 -8.78 -0.48 -13.35
N GLN A 269 -7.65 0.19 -13.48
CA GLN A 269 -6.38 -0.39 -13.90
C GLN A 269 -5.36 -0.20 -12.79
N TYR A 270 -4.50 -1.18 -12.59
CA TYR A 270 -3.38 -1.10 -11.67
C TYR A 270 -2.11 -1.62 -12.32
N LEU A 271 -0.99 -0.97 -12.01
CA LEU A 271 0.34 -1.48 -12.30
C LEU A 271 0.92 -2.07 -11.02
N VAL A 272 1.55 -3.23 -11.12
CA VAL A 272 2.15 -3.92 -9.98
C VAL A 272 3.38 -4.69 -10.44
N GLU A 273 4.48 -4.55 -9.71
CA GLU A 273 5.62 -5.45 -9.87
C GLU A 273 5.29 -6.77 -9.17
N CYS A 274 5.49 -7.88 -9.88
CA CYS A 274 5.37 -9.21 -9.31
C CYS A 274 6.38 -10.16 -9.95
N ALA A 275 7.22 -10.79 -9.12
CA ALA A 275 8.19 -11.80 -9.55
C ALA A 275 9.18 -11.31 -10.62
N GLY A 276 9.58 -10.04 -10.54
CA GLY A 276 10.48 -9.40 -11.49
C GLY A 276 9.82 -8.92 -12.77
N ALA A 277 8.50 -9.09 -12.94
CA ALA A 277 7.75 -8.62 -14.10
C ALA A 277 6.82 -7.46 -13.72
N LEU A 278 6.61 -6.52 -14.65
CA LEU A 278 5.58 -5.50 -14.51
C LEU A 278 4.26 -6.05 -15.05
N LEU A 279 3.24 -6.07 -14.20
CA LEU A 279 1.91 -6.54 -14.55
C LEU A 279 0.92 -5.37 -14.61
N LEU A 280 0.05 -5.40 -15.60
CA LEU A 280 -1.16 -4.62 -15.68
C LEU A 280 -2.35 -5.48 -15.22
N VAL A 281 -3.00 -5.06 -14.14
CA VAL A 281 -4.23 -5.69 -13.64
C VAL A 281 -5.43 -4.85 -14.00
N LEU A 282 -6.39 -5.46 -14.70
CA LEU A 282 -7.67 -4.85 -15.04
C LEU A 282 -8.75 -5.36 -14.10
N CYS A 283 -9.31 -4.48 -13.27
CA CYS A 283 -10.57 -4.75 -12.57
C CYS A 283 -11.73 -4.44 -13.51
N LEU A 284 -12.57 -5.44 -13.74
CA LEU A 284 -13.63 -5.42 -14.75
C LEU A 284 -15.01 -5.38 -14.09
N TYR A 285 -16.00 -4.81 -14.79
CA TYR A 285 -17.40 -4.90 -14.38
C TYR A 285 -18.32 -5.25 -15.55
N SER A 286 -19.41 -5.94 -15.23
CA SER A 286 -20.46 -6.33 -16.15
C SER A 286 -21.83 -5.90 -15.61
N GLY A 287 -22.76 -5.53 -16.49
CA GLY A 287 -24.13 -5.21 -16.08
C GLY A 287 -24.37 -3.73 -15.79
N LYS A 288 -25.50 -3.45 -15.13
CA LYS A 288 -25.85 -2.12 -14.58
C LYS A 288 -25.14 -1.84 -13.23
N LYS A 289 -24.42 -2.82 -12.68
CA LYS A 289 -23.67 -2.71 -11.42
C LYS A 289 -22.29 -2.06 -11.64
N TYR A 290 -22.24 -0.83 -12.17
CA TYR A 290 -20.99 -0.06 -12.34
C TYR A 290 -20.19 0.02 -11.02
N GLU A 291 -20.88 -0.09 -9.90
CA GLU A 291 -20.31 -0.03 -8.57
C GLU A 291 -19.52 -1.27 -8.14
N SER A 292 -19.52 -2.39 -8.88
CA SER A 292 -18.89 -3.62 -8.40
C SER A 292 -18.04 -4.34 -9.45
N THR A 293 -16.82 -4.73 -9.05
CA THR A 293 -15.93 -5.56 -9.85
C THR A 293 -16.50 -6.97 -9.99
N THR A 294 -16.52 -7.50 -11.20
CA THR A 294 -17.03 -8.84 -11.50
C THR A 294 -15.94 -9.82 -11.90
N ALA A 295 -14.77 -9.32 -12.31
CA ALA A 295 -13.62 -10.13 -12.66
C ALA A 295 -12.34 -9.29 -12.63
N CYS A 296 -11.19 -9.95 -12.56
CA CYS A 296 -9.90 -9.35 -12.84
C CYS A 296 -9.22 -10.08 -14.00
N ARG A 297 -8.47 -9.35 -14.82
CA ARG A 297 -7.55 -9.93 -15.82
C ARG A 297 -6.16 -9.35 -15.62
N VAL A 298 -5.14 -10.17 -15.78
CA VAL A 298 -3.75 -9.80 -15.52
C VAL A 298 -2.96 -9.99 -16.80
N PHE A 299 -2.11 -9.02 -17.11
CA PHE A 299 -1.25 -9.06 -18.29
C PHE A 299 0.15 -8.65 -17.89
N GLU A 300 1.15 -9.40 -18.32
CA GLU A 300 2.52 -8.91 -18.33
C GLU A 300 2.63 -7.79 -19.36
N VAL A 301 3.29 -6.69 -18.99
CA VAL A 301 3.48 -5.55 -19.91
C VAL A 301 4.42 -5.99 -21.04
N PRO A 302 3.98 -6.05 -22.30
CA PRO A 302 4.81 -6.47 -23.41
C PRO A 302 5.70 -5.31 -23.86
N PHE A 303 6.82 -5.12 -23.17
CA PHE A 303 7.82 -4.09 -23.48
C PHE A 303 8.45 -4.32 -24.85
N ASP A 304 7.94 -3.66 -25.89
CA ASP A 304 8.43 -3.62 -27.28
C ASP A 304 9.09 -4.93 -27.80
N ASN A 305 8.56 -6.07 -27.36
CA ASN A 305 9.12 -7.40 -27.58
C ASN A 305 8.38 -8.14 -28.70
N GLY A 306 7.55 -7.42 -29.47
CA GLY A 306 6.71 -7.95 -30.53
C GLY A 306 5.48 -8.73 -30.04
N LYS A 307 5.29 -8.96 -28.73
CA LYS A 307 4.11 -9.65 -28.20
C LYS A 307 2.91 -8.71 -28.13
N SER A 308 1.72 -9.23 -28.39
CA SER A 308 0.49 -8.51 -28.12
C SER A 308 0.09 -8.64 -26.64
N TRP A 309 -0.84 -7.78 -26.20
CA TRP A 309 -1.48 -7.92 -24.89
C TRP A 309 -2.23 -9.24 -24.74
N LYS A 310 -2.80 -9.80 -25.82
CA LYS A 310 -3.51 -11.08 -25.77
C LYS A 310 -2.55 -12.23 -25.47
N ASP A 311 -1.36 -12.19 -26.06
CA ASP A 311 -0.33 -13.22 -25.88
C ASP A 311 0.35 -13.12 -24.50
N SER A 312 0.19 -11.98 -23.83
CA SER A 312 0.83 -11.67 -22.55
C SER A 312 -0.12 -11.80 -21.36
N GLU A 313 -1.27 -12.46 -21.53
CA GLU A 313 -2.23 -12.67 -20.44
C GLU A 313 -1.73 -13.71 -19.44
N VAL A 314 -1.63 -13.31 -18.17
CA VAL A 314 -1.26 -14.17 -17.07
C VAL A 314 -2.54 -14.83 -16.52
N LYS A 315 -2.60 -16.16 -16.61
CA LYS A 315 -3.75 -16.96 -16.14
C LYS A 315 -3.60 -17.49 -14.72
N ASN A 316 -2.37 -17.52 -14.20
CA ASN A 316 -2.06 -18.09 -12.90
C ASN A 316 -0.86 -17.38 -12.29
N LEU A 317 -0.99 -16.92 -11.05
CA LEU A 317 0.07 -16.26 -10.29
C LEU A 317 0.93 -17.26 -9.47
N GLY A 318 0.62 -18.56 -9.55
CA GLY A 318 1.27 -19.61 -8.77
C GLY A 318 1.02 -19.42 -7.28
N ASN A 319 2.10 -19.49 -6.49
CA ASN A 319 2.08 -19.28 -5.05
C ASN A 319 2.03 -17.79 -4.65
N ARG A 320 1.57 -16.88 -5.51
CA ARG A 320 1.60 -15.42 -5.24
C ARG A 320 0.22 -14.83 -5.03
N ALA A 321 0.19 -13.69 -4.35
CA ALA A 321 -1.00 -12.87 -4.18
C ALA A 321 -0.70 -11.39 -4.47
N ILE A 322 -1.64 -10.71 -5.11
CA ILE A 322 -1.53 -9.28 -5.48
C ILE A 322 -2.48 -8.46 -4.62
N PHE A 323 -2.02 -7.29 -4.17
CA PHE A 323 -2.79 -6.34 -3.35
C PHE A 323 -2.96 -5.03 -4.10
N LEU A 324 -4.21 -4.62 -4.32
CA LEU A 324 -4.58 -3.46 -5.13
C LEU A 324 -5.42 -2.47 -4.32
N SER A 325 -5.04 -1.20 -4.38
CA SER A 325 -5.80 -0.09 -3.81
C SER A 325 -5.55 1.17 -4.63
N GLN A 326 -6.54 2.07 -4.68
CA GLN A 326 -6.33 3.40 -5.23
C GLN A 326 -5.40 4.24 -4.35
N SER A 327 -5.41 4.02 -3.03
CA SER A 327 -4.68 4.86 -2.06
C SER A 327 -3.39 4.21 -1.54
N SER A 328 -3.03 3.02 -2.01
CA SER A 328 -1.76 2.36 -1.71
C SER A 328 -1.05 1.96 -3.00
N SER A 329 0.29 1.98 -3.01
CA SER A 329 1.07 1.33 -4.07
C SER A 329 0.67 -0.14 -4.14
N SER A 330 0.42 -0.61 -5.35
CA SER A 330 0.10 -2.02 -5.57
C SER A 330 1.35 -2.85 -5.29
N PHE A 331 1.22 -4.02 -4.69
CA PHE A 331 2.35 -4.91 -4.45
C PHE A 331 1.96 -6.37 -4.60
N CYS A 332 2.97 -7.21 -4.82
CA CYS A 332 2.86 -8.65 -4.91
C CYS A 332 3.65 -9.29 -3.76
N ILE A 333 3.14 -10.38 -3.20
CA ILE A 333 3.88 -11.21 -2.25
C ILE A 333 3.90 -12.66 -2.70
N GLU A 334 4.89 -13.38 -2.21
CA GLU A 334 4.85 -14.83 -2.18
C GLU A 334 4.03 -15.31 -0.97
N VAL A 335 3.09 -16.21 -1.22
CA VAL A 335 2.22 -16.80 -0.21
C VAL A 335 2.93 -18.01 0.37
N THR A 336 3.08 -17.98 1.69
CA THR A 336 3.59 -19.06 2.52
C THR A 336 2.50 -19.48 3.50
N ASP A 337 2.72 -20.58 4.22
CA ASP A 337 1.80 -21.04 5.28
C ASP A 337 1.56 -19.99 6.37
N TYR A 338 2.46 -19.01 6.50
CA TYR A 338 2.41 -17.95 7.49
C TYR A 338 1.82 -16.63 6.98
N SER A 339 1.52 -16.52 5.67
CA SER A 339 1.05 -15.26 5.09
C SER A 339 -0.41 -14.94 5.42
N GLY A 340 -1.21 -15.92 5.83
CA GLY A 340 -2.66 -15.76 6.01
C GLY A 340 -3.42 -15.44 4.72
N CYS A 341 -2.74 -15.55 3.58
CA CYS A 341 -3.24 -15.18 2.26
C CYS A 341 -3.54 -16.41 1.42
N LYS A 342 -4.46 -16.28 0.48
CA LYS A 342 -4.75 -17.29 -0.53
C LYS A 342 -3.80 -17.09 -1.71
N ALA A 343 -3.12 -18.15 -2.14
CA ALA A 343 -2.31 -18.14 -3.36
C ALA A 343 -3.21 -18.01 -4.61
N ASN A 344 -2.63 -17.54 -5.71
CA ASN A 344 -3.32 -17.32 -6.99
C ASN A 344 -4.55 -16.40 -6.85
N CYS A 345 -4.44 -15.38 -5.98
CA CYS A 345 -5.52 -14.46 -5.66
C CYS A 345 -5.12 -12.99 -5.79
N ILE A 346 -6.12 -12.14 -6.02
CA ILE A 346 -6.00 -10.68 -6.09
C ILE A 346 -6.92 -10.07 -5.04
N TYR A 347 -6.33 -9.37 -4.08
CA TYR A 347 -7.02 -8.63 -3.02
C TYR A 347 -7.20 -7.18 -3.47
N PHE A 348 -8.41 -6.81 -3.85
CA PHE A 348 -8.68 -5.49 -4.43
C PHE A 348 -9.55 -4.61 -3.54
N MET A 349 -9.29 -3.31 -3.57
CA MET A 349 -10.11 -2.25 -2.97
C MET A 349 -10.19 -1.07 -3.94
N ASN A 350 -11.26 -1.02 -4.74
CA ASN A 350 -11.40 -0.02 -5.81
C ASN A 350 -12.08 1.27 -5.35
N ASN A 351 -12.70 1.28 -4.17
CA ASN A 351 -13.33 2.48 -3.64
C ASN A 351 -12.29 3.34 -2.93
N LYS A 352 -12.16 4.59 -3.37
CA LYS A 352 -11.36 5.59 -2.68
C LYS A 352 -11.89 5.86 -1.27
N VAL A 353 -13.20 5.96 -1.07
CA VAL A 353 -13.79 6.35 0.21
C VAL A 353 -14.74 5.26 0.73
N VAL A 354 -14.55 4.89 1.99
CA VAL A 354 -15.49 4.06 2.75
C VAL A 354 -16.62 4.95 3.27
N SER A 355 -17.88 4.53 3.08
CA SER A 355 -19.07 5.23 3.58
C SER A 355 -20.21 4.25 3.75
N SER A 356 -21.07 4.45 4.76
CA SER A 356 -22.27 3.64 5.00
C SER A 356 -23.29 3.67 3.86
N VAL A 357 -23.15 4.61 2.92
CA VAL A 357 -24.05 4.78 1.76
C VAL A 357 -23.50 4.06 0.52
N VAL A 358 -22.21 3.73 0.48
CA VAL A 358 -21.53 3.25 -0.73
C VAL A 358 -21.25 1.76 -0.62
N ASN A 359 -21.72 0.98 -1.59
CA ASN A 359 -21.26 -0.40 -1.77
C ASN A 359 -19.74 -0.40 -1.97
N ILE A 360 -19.00 -0.97 -1.01
CA ILE A 360 -17.55 -1.01 -1.06
C ILE A 360 -17.14 -2.07 -2.09
N ASP A 361 -16.49 -1.66 -3.18
CA ASP A 361 -15.95 -2.59 -4.16
C ASP A 361 -14.62 -3.16 -3.70
N LEU A 362 -14.75 -4.16 -2.85
CA LEU A 362 -13.67 -4.84 -2.15
C LEU A 362 -13.91 -6.35 -2.20
N GLY A 363 -12.84 -7.13 -2.35
CA GLY A 363 -12.93 -8.59 -2.28
C GLY A 363 -11.62 -9.28 -2.65
N ILE A 364 -11.69 -10.61 -2.63
CA ILE A 364 -10.60 -11.49 -3.05
C ILE A 364 -11.04 -12.19 -4.33
N TYR A 365 -10.39 -11.86 -5.46
CA TYR A 365 -10.59 -12.56 -6.72
C TYR A 365 -9.66 -13.76 -6.79
N ASN A 366 -10.21 -14.96 -6.97
CA ASN A 366 -9.45 -16.18 -7.21
C ASN A 366 -9.30 -16.39 -8.71
N MET A 367 -8.06 -16.42 -9.20
CA MET A 367 -7.79 -16.55 -10.63
C MET A 367 -8.05 -17.96 -11.18
N GLY A 368 -7.97 -18.98 -10.34
CA GLY A 368 -8.17 -20.38 -10.74
C GLY A 368 -9.61 -20.73 -11.07
N ASN A 369 -10.58 -20.15 -10.36
CA ASN A 369 -12.01 -20.42 -10.57
C ASN A 369 -12.83 -19.17 -10.91
N ALA A 370 -12.19 -18.01 -11.07
CA ALA A 370 -12.79 -16.72 -11.37
C ALA A 370 -13.87 -16.26 -10.36
N SER A 371 -13.84 -16.75 -9.12
CA SER A 371 -14.77 -16.33 -8.06
C SER A 371 -14.29 -15.08 -7.32
N ILE A 372 -15.24 -14.34 -6.72
CA ILE A 372 -14.93 -13.21 -5.83
C ILE A 372 -15.51 -13.51 -4.44
N ASP A 373 -14.64 -13.59 -3.45
CA ASP A 373 -15.00 -13.62 -2.03
C ASP A 373 -15.25 -12.18 -1.55
N ARG A 374 -16.53 -11.85 -1.33
CA ARG A 374 -16.99 -10.54 -0.82
C ARG A 374 -17.19 -10.54 0.69
N GLU A 375 -17.23 -11.71 1.32
CA GLU A 375 -17.40 -11.83 2.78
C GLU A 375 -16.17 -11.29 3.51
N PHE A 376 -14.99 -11.40 2.89
CA PHE A 376 -13.74 -10.78 3.35
C PHE A 376 -13.93 -9.33 3.85
N GLY A 377 -14.71 -8.53 3.12
CA GLY A 377 -14.91 -7.14 3.49
C GLY A 377 -15.82 -6.93 4.70
N LYS A 378 -16.72 -7.86 5.01
CA LYS A 378 -17.65 -7.72 6.13
C LYS A 378 -16.90 -7.77 7.45
N SER A 379 -15.93 -8.67 7.58
CA SER A 379 -15.12 -8.93 8.78
C SER A 379 -14.57 -7.69 9.48
N PHE A 380 -14.23 -6.62 8.74
CA PHE A 380 -13.65 -5.40 9.31
C PHE A 380 -14.41 -4.11 8.99
N ASN A 381 -15.47 -4.17 8.16
CA ASN A 381 -16.26 -2.98 7.80
C ASN A 381 -17.43 -2.66 8.75
N HIS A 382 -17.54 -3.38 9.86
CA HIS A 382 -18.56 -3.12 10.86
C HIS A 382 -18.28 -1.81 11.62
N GLY A 383 -19.16 -0.80 11.46
CA GLY A 383 -19.21 0.36 12.36
C GLY A 383 -18.73 1.70 11.81
N PHE A 384 -18.34 1.83 10.54
CA PHE A 384 -17.97 3.12 9.93
C PHE A 384 -19.19 4.01 9.57
N LYS A 385 -20.21 4.05 10.43
CA LYS A 385 -21.36 4.96 10.27
C LYS A 385 -20.89 6.41 10.44
N GLY A 386 -20.88 7.18 9.35
CA GLY A 386 -20.58 8.63 9.38
C GLY A 386 -19.12 9.03 9.12
N TRP A 387 -18.21 8.09 8.85
CA TRP A 387 -16.79 8.40 8.66
C TRP A 387 -16.39 8.28 7.18
N ARG A 388 -15.68 9.29 6.66
CA ARG A 388 -15.00 9.21 5.36
C ARG A 388 -13.53 8.86 5.62
N GLY A 389 -13.09 7.70 5.18
CA GLY A 389 -11.69 7.29 5.29
C GLY A 389 -11.30 6.26 4.22
N TYR A 390 -10.00 5.97 4.18
CA TYR A 390 -9.36 5.10 3.20
C TYR A 390 -8.93 3.81 3.91
N HIS A 391 -9.25 2.65 3.34
CA HIS A 391 -8.49 1.45 3.67
C HIS A 391 -7.16 1.50 2.94
N LEU A 392 -6.08 1.13 3.63
CA LEU A 392 -4.74 1.13 3.06
C LEU A 392 -4.14 -0.26 3.20
N TRP A 393 -3.75 -0.83 2.06
CA TRP A 393 -2.80 -1.93 2.11
C TRP A 393 -1.44 -1.34 2.49
N ILE A 394 -0.83 -1.90 3.53
CA ILE A 394 0.54 -1.61 3.92
C ILE A 394 1.37 -2.78 3.43
N GLN A 395 2.23 -2.50 2.45
CA GLN A 395 3.21 -3.48 2.00
C GLN A 395 4.08 -3.87 3.19
N PRO A 396 4.37 -5.15 3.36
CA PRO A 396 5.25 -5.55 4.43
C PRO A 396 6.68 -5.17 4.05
N SER A 397 7.13 -4.05 4.58
CA SER A 397 8.53 -3.66 4.64
C SER A 397 8.76 -3.25 6.07
N PHE A 398 9.61 -3.97 6.78
CA PHE A 398 9.96 -3.65 8.15
C PHE A 398 11.46 -3.53 8.23
#